data_AF-I1X4Z8-F1
#
_entry.id   AF-I1X4Z8-F1
#
_cell.length_a   1.000
_cell.length_b   1.000
_cell.length_c   1.000
_cell.angle_alpha   90.00
_cell.angle_beta   90.00
_cell.angle_gamma   90.00
#
_symmetry.space_group_name_H-M   'P 1'
#
loop_
_entity.id
_entity.type
_entity.pdbx_description
1 polymer ?
#
loop_
_entity_poly.entity_id
_entity_poly.type
_entity_poly.pdbx_seq_one_letter_code
_entity_poly.pdbx_strand_id
1 'polypeptide(L)'
;MYMFSSVPNKPYIDSEYFPEIQIFKDNWETIRDEAINAAQAGQVKKSEKLDDLAFNSFFRTGWKRFYIKWYKDYLPSAQELCPKTVELLKQAPSIKAAMFTLLPPGATLVRHRDPFAGSIRYHLGLSTPNSDECFIRVDGEDYSWRDGEDVFFDETFIHHAENNTDVDRLIFFCDVERPMNNPIARWFNQLFGRFFVSAAATKNTDSDQVGILNRAFHYVYQVRLVGKRLKKYNKNLYYTIKYILFAIIIYLIFF
;
A
#
# COMPACT_ATOMS: atom_id res chain seq x y z
N MET A 1 6.86 16.67 1.14
CA MET A 1 7.32 15.41 0.53
C MET A 1 8.18 15.70 -0.70
N TYR A 2 7.64 16.09 -1.85
CA TYR A 2 8.43 16.30 -3.08
C TYR A 2 9.68 17.18 -2.94
N MET A 3 9.59 18.32 -2.25
CA MET A 3 10.73 19.23 -2.05
C MET A 3 11.97 18.54 -1.46
N PHE A 4 11.77 17.50 -0.65
CA PHE A 4 12.84 16.77 0.02
C PHE A 4 12.98 15.32 -0.48
N SER A 5 12.42 15.01 -1.65
CA SER A 5 12.54 13.69 -2.25
C SER A 5 13.90 13.54 -2.92
N SER A 6 14.50 12.35 -2.81
CA SER A 6 15.74 12.00 -3.53
C SER A 6 15.47 11.39 -4.91
N VAL A 7 14.20 11.10 -5.24
CA VAL A 7 13.79 10.58 -6.55
C VAL A 7 13.18 11.70 -7.40
N PRO A 8 13.31 11.63 -8.74
CA PRO A 8 12.73 12.63 -9.62
C PRO A 8 11.19 12.60 -9.54
N ASN A 9 10.56 13.76 -9.74
CA ASN A 9 9.11 13.87 -9.84
C ASN A 9 8.65 13.48 -11.25
N LYS A 10 8.62 12.16 -11.52
CA LYS A 10 8.22 11.57 -12.80
C LYS A 10 7.20 10.44 -12.57
N PRO A 11 6.35 10.12 -13.56
CA PRO A 11 5.39 9.02 -13.48
C PRO A 11 6.07 7.69 -13.17
N TYR A 12 7.06 7.32 -13.97
CA TYR A 12 7.92 6.16 -13.75
C TYR A 12 9.30 6.57 -13.25
N ILE A 13 9.87 5.74 -12.39
CA ILE A 13 11.13 5.98 -11.71
C ILE A 13 12.10 4.84 -12.00
N ASP A 14 13.37 5.17 -12.17
CA ASP A 14 14.42 4.18 -12.40
C ASP A 14 14.67 3.31 -11.15
N SER A 15 14.90 2.02 -11.39
CA SER A 15 15.32 1.04 -10.39
C SER A 15 16.63 1.43 -9.67
N GLU A 16 17.50 2.24 -10.29
CA GLU A 16 18.77 2.69 -9.70
C GLU A 16 18.60 3.42 -8.36
N TYR A 17 17.42 4.03 -8.13
CA TYR A 17 17.10 4.69 -6.86
C TYR A 17 16.79 3.72 -5.72
N PHE A 18 16.62 2.43 -6.02
CA PHE A 18 16.14 1.40 -5.09
C PHE A 18 16.98 0.11 -5.15
N PRO A 19 18.31 0.18 -4.94
CA PRO A 19 19.21 -0.97 -5.14
C PRO A 19 18.89 -2.17 -4.24
N GLU A 20 18.33 -1.94 -3.04
CA GLU A 20 17.95 -3.02 -2.12
C GLU A 20 16.78 -3.87 -2.61
N ILE A 21 16.01 -3.38 -3.59
CA ILE A 21 14.83 -4.06 -4.14
C ILE A 21 15.23 -5.03 -5.27
N GLN A 22 16.46 -4.93 -5.79
CA GLN A 22 16.97 -5.82 -6.83
C GLN A 22 16.87 -7.31 -6.43
N ILE A 23 16.98 -7.61 -5.14
CA ILE A 23 16.85 -8.97 -4.60
C ILE A 23 15.51 -9.63 -4.97
N PHE A 24 14.43 -8.88 -5.15
CA PHE A 24 13.13 -9.44 -5.51
C PHE A 24 13.09 -9.83 -6.98
N LYS A 25 13.66 -8.99 -7.84
CA LYS A 25 13.82 -9.31 -9.26
C LYS A 25 14.72 -10.52 -9.45
N ASP A 26 15.83 -10.60 -8.73
CA ASP A 26 16.76 -11.75 -8.84
C ASP A 26 16.14 -13.06 -8.34
N ASN A 27 15.14 -12.99 -7.46
CA ASN A 27 14.45 -14.15 -6.88
C ASN A 27 12.98 -14.26 -7.33
N TRP A 28 12.62 -13.67 -8.47
CA TRP A 28 11.23 -13.52 -8.89
C TRP A 28 10.50 -14.87 -9.04
N GLU A 29 11.18 -15.92 -9.51
CA GLU A 29 10.59 -17.25 -9.66
C GLU A 29 10.21 -17.86 -8.31
N THR A 30 11.05 -17.66 -7.29
CA THR A 30 10.75 -18.14 -5.93
C THR A 30 9.50 -17.44 -5.39
N ILE A 31 9.40 -16.13 -5.61
CA ILE A 31 8.25 -15.33 -5.19
C ILE A 31 6.99 -15.75 -5.96
N ARG A 32 7.12 -15.98 -7.28
CA ARG A 32 6.04 -16.46 -8.15
C ARG A 32 5.49 -17.78 -7.66
N ASP A 33 6.36 -18.75 -7.36
CA ASP A 33 5.94 -20.09 -6.98
C ASP A 33 5.14 -20.06 -5.65
N GLU A 34 5.58 -19.26 -4.67
CA GLU A 34 4.82 -19.04 -3.43
C GLU A 34 3.48 -18.31 -3.68
N ALA A 35 3.47 -17.33 -4.59
CA ALA A 35 2.26 -16.59 -4.94
C ALA A 35 1.21 -17.46 -5.65
N ILE A 36 1.64 -18.31 -6.59
CA ILE A 36 0.77 -19.27 -7.29
C ILE A 36 0.18 -20.26 -6.30
N ASN A 37 1.00 -20.81 -5.39
CA ASN A 37 0.52 -21.72 -4.36
C ASN A 37 -0.52 -21.04 -3.44
N ALA A 38 -0.27 -19.81 -3.01
CA ALA A 38 -1.22 -19.04 -2.22
C ALA A 38 -2.53 -18.75 -2.99
N ALA A 39 -2.44 -18.47 -4.30
CA ALA A 39 -3.62 -18.26 -5.14
C ALA A 39 -4.44 -19.55 -5.32
N GLN A 40 -3.79 -20.68 -5.59
CA GLN A 40 -4.43 -21.99 -5.72
C GLN A 40 -5.07 -22.46 -4.41
N ALA A 41 -4.48 -22.12 -3.27
CA ALA A 41 -5.06 -22.33 -1.94
C ALA A 41 -6.22 -21.37 -1.61
N GLY A 42 -6.63 -20.51 -2.55
CA GLY A 42 -7.74 -19.57 -2.40
C GLY A 42 -7.44 -18.39 -1.46
N GLN A 43 -6.17 -18.13 -1.14
CA GLN A 43 -5.78 -17.09 -0.18
C GLN A 43 -5.61 -15.71 -0.85
N VAL A 44 -5.33 -15.67 -2.16
CA VAL A 44 -5.43 -14.44 -2.95
C VAL A 44 -6.90 -14.20 -3.27
N LYS A 45 -7.60 -13.56 -2.34
CA LYS A 45 -9.05 -13.35 -2.38
C LYS A 45 -9.44 -11.89 -2.21
N LYS A 46 -10.70 -11.59 -2.48
CA LYS A 46 -11.33 -10.32 -2.16
C LYS A 46 -11.51 -10.22 -0.63
N SER A 47 -11.45 -9.02 -0.05
CA SER A 47 -11.79 -8.86 1.37
C SER A 47 -13.24 -9.31 1.61
N GLU A 48 -13.44 -10.22 2.58
CA GLU A 48 -14.76 -10.76 2.93
C GLU A 48 -15.63 -9.73 3.66
N LYS A 49 -15.02 -8.67 4.19
CA LYS A 49 -15.68 -7.58 4.91
C LYS A 49 -15.38 -6.25 4.20
N LEU A 50 -16.28 -5.26 4.33
CA LEU A 50 -16.09 -3.88 3.81
C LEU A 50 -15.05 -3.09 4.65
N ASP A 51 -14.12 -3.77 5.30
CA ASP A 51 -13.14 -3.22 6.23
C ASP A 51 -11.88 -2.71 5.53
N ASP A 52 -11.67 -3.05 4.26
CA ASP A 52 -10.50 -2.61 3.48
C ASP A 52 -10.80 -1.27 2.81
N LEU A 53 -10.82 -0.22 3.64
CA LEU A 53 -11.10 1.15 3.23
C LEU A 53 -10.14 1.67 2.15
N ALA A 54 -8.93 1.12 2.04
CA ALA A 54 -7.95 1.51 1.03
C ALA A 54 -8.33 1.03 -0.37
N PHE A 55 -8.86 -0.20 -0.49
CA PHE A 55 -9.07 -0.85 -1.79
C PHE A 55 -10.53 -1.26 -2.07
N ASN A 56 -11.46 -0.82 -1.21
CA ASN A 56 -12.90 -1.16 -1.31
C ASN A 56 -13.53 -0.93 -2.69
N SER A 57 -13.09 0.10 -3.41
CA SER A 57 -13.56 0.39 -4.78
C SER A 57 -13.08 -0.64 -5.81
N PHE A 58 -11.88 -1.20 -5.65
CA PHE A 58 -11.28 -2.16 -6.58
C PHE A 58 -11.87 -3.55 -6.46
N PHE A 59 -12.38 -3.94 -5.30
CA PHE A 59 -13.04 -5.24 -5.17
C PHE A 59 -14.33 -5.37 -6.00
N ARG A 60 -14.89 -4.28 -6.54
CA ARG A 60 -16.02 -4.34 -7.47
C ARG A 60 -15.63 -4.83 -8.86
N THR A 61 -14.33 -4.86 -9.17
CA THR A 61 -13.79 -5.21 -10.49
C THR A 61 -13.21 -6.62 -10.51
N GLY A 62 -13.40 -7.39 -9.43
CA GLY A 62 -12.87 -8.75 -9.30
C GLY A 62 -11.43 -8.82 -8.79
N TRP A 63 -10.79 -7.67 -8.51
CA TRP A 63 -9.45 -7.60 -7.94
C TRP A 63 -9.33 -8.38 -6.62
N LYS A 64 -8.26 -9.14 -6.46
CA LYS A 64 -7.97 -9.97 -5.27
C LYS A 64 -6.57 -9.67 -4.74
N ARG A 65 -6.36 -9.89 -3.45
CA ARG A 65 -5.08 -9.59 -2.78
C ARG A 65 -4.75 -10.57 -1.66
N PHE A 66 -3.46 -10.72 -1.38
CA PHE A 66 -2.94 -11.45 -0.22
C PHE A 66 -1.80 -10.63 0.42
N TYR A 67 -2.04 -10.09 1.61
CA TYR A 67 -1.06 -9.29 2.34
C TYR A 67 0.07 -10.15 2.91
N ILE A 68 1.31 -9.75 2.66
CA ILE A 68 2.48 -10.38 3.30
C ILE A 68 2.94 -9.54 4.47
N LYS A 69 3.04 -8.22 4.24
CA LYS A 69 3.51 -7.23 5.21
C LYS A 69 2.64 -5.99 5.14
N TRP A 70 2.31 -5.42 6.30
CA TRP A 70 1.72 -4.08 6.36
C TRP A 70 2.30 -3.23 7.49
N TYR A 71 3.23 -2.35 7.11
CA TYR A 71 4.03 -1.41 7.90
C TYR A 71 4.87 -2.00 9.03
N LYS A 72 4.27 -2.77 9.94
CA LYS A 72 4.94 -3.36 11.09
C LYS A 72 5.30 -4.81 10.84
N ASP A 73 4.32 -5.69 11.02
CA ASP A 73 4.56 -7.12 11.12
C ASP A 73 4.14 -7.84 9.84
N TYR A 74 4.76 -9.00 9.65
CA TYR A 74 4.35 -9.98 8.67
C TYR A 74 3.09 -10.69 9.17
N LEU A 75 2.15 -10.97 8.27
CA LEU A 75 0.94 -11.68 8.66
C LEU A 75 1.29 -13.16 8.94
N PRO A 76 0.75 -13.78 10.01
CA PRO A 76 1.02 -15.18 10.32
C PRO A 76 0.75 -16.11 9.12
N SER A 77 -0.35 -15.87 8.40
CA SER A 77 -0.68 -16.60 7.16
C SER A 77 0.42 -16.49 6.10
N ALA A 78 1.06 -15.33 5.98
CA ALA A 78 2.14 -15.13 5.02
C ALA A 78 3.46 -15.76 5.47
N GLN A 79 3.72 -15.84 6.78
CA GLN A 79 4.89 -16.56 7.30
C GLN A 79 4.81 -18.06 7.06
N GLU A 80 3.59 -18.61 7.05
CA GLU A 80 3.33 -20.02 6.77
C GLU A 80 3.38 -20.34 5.27
N LEU A 81 2.68 -19.53 4.45
CA LEU A 81 2.48 -19.82 3.03
C LEU A 81 3.60 -19.27 2.13
N CYS A 82 4.28 -18.20 2.55
CA CYS A 82 5.27 -17.51 1.75
C CYS A 82 6.57 -17.24 2.54
N PRO A 83 7.16 -18.26 3.21
CA PRO A 83 8.29 -18.07 4.10
C PRO A 83 9.51 -17.47 3.40
N LYS A 84 9.79 -17.86 2.15
CA LYS A 84 10.96 -17.35 1.41
C LYS A 84 10.78 -15.89 1.04
N THR A 85 9.58 -15.50 0.58
CA THR A 85 9.24 -14.11 0.29
C THR A 85 9.34 -13.24 1.56
N VAL A 86 8.92 -13.77 2.71
CA VAL A 86 9.09 -13.08 4.01
C VAL A 86 10.56 -12.88 4.37
N GLU A 87 11.43 -13.86 4.14
CA GLU A 87 12.88 -13.71 4.39
C GLU A 87 13.54 -12.69 3.45
N LEU A 88 13.11 -12.61 2.18
CA LEU A 88 13.56 -11.56 1.26
C LEU A 88 13.11 -10.17 1.75
N LEU A 89 11.85 -10.04 2.19
CA LEU A 89 11.32 -8.77 2.72
C LEU A 89 12.04 -8.28 3.99
N LYS A 90 12.57 -9.19 4.81
CA LYS A 90 13.40 -8.80 5.98
C LYS A 90 14.70 -8.12 5.60
N GLN A 91 15.21 -8.39 4.39
CA GLN A 91 16.46 -7.79 3.88
C GLN A 91 16.22 -6.40 3.24
N ALA A 92 14.97 -6.02 2.97
CA ALA A 92 14.58 -4.73 2.39
C ALA A 92 13.66 -3.93 3.34
N PRO A 93 14.21 -3.27 4.39
CA PRO A 93 13.43 -2.58 5.41
C PRO A 93 12.71 -1.31 4.92
N SER A 94 13.05 -0.80 3.73
CA SER A 94 12.32 0.30 3.08
C SER A 94 10.93 -0.11 2.62
N ILE A 95 10.69 -1.39 2.31
CA ILE A 95 9.36 -1.88 1.97
C ILE A 95 8.48 -1.81 3.21
N LYS A 96 7.45 -0.96 3.15
CA LYS A 96 6.49 -0.79 4.24
C LYS A 96 5.31 -1.72 4.07
N ALA A 97 4.78 -1.88 2.87
CA ALA A 97 3.72 -2.84 2.59
C ALA A 97 4.12 -3.76 1.44
N ALA A 98 3.71 -5.02 1.52
CA ALA A 98 3.92 -6.00 0.46
C ALA A 98 2.72 -6.94 0.38
N MET A 99 2.28 -7.24 -0.84
CA MET A 99 1.17 -8.15 -1.10
C MET A 99 1.28 -8.79 -2.48
N PHE A 100 0.62 -9.93 -2.67
CA PHE A 100 0.29 -10.42 -4.00
C PHE A 100 -1.04 -9.85 -4.44
N THR A 101 -1.13 -9.44 -5.70
CA THR A 101 -2.38 -8.91 -6.26
C THR A 101 -2.70 -9.60 -7.57
N LEU A 102 -3.98 -9.93 -7.75
CA LEU A 102 -4.50 -10.59 -8.94
C LEU A 102 -5.56 -9.69 -9.57
N LEU A 103 -5.37 -9.41 -10.86
CA LEU A 103 -6.33 -8.69 -11.69
C LEU A 103 -6.89 -9.66 -12.75
N PRO A 104 -8.18 -10.03 -12.68
CA PRO A 104 -8.74 -11.05 -13.57
C PRO A 104 -8.95 -10.54 -15.01
N PRO A 105 -9.22 -11.44 -15.97
CA PRO A 105 -9.61 -11.11 -17.33
C PRO A 105 -10.73 -10.07 -17.41
N GLY A 106 -10.60 -9.11 -18.31
CA GLY A 106 -11.55 -8.03 -18.55
C GLY A 106 -11.69 -7.01 -17.42
N ALA A 107 -10.85 -7.06 -16.38
CA ALA A 107 -10.96 -6.16 -15.25
C ALA A 107 -10.24 -4.83 -15.47
N THR A 108 -10.88 -3.75 -15.04
CA THR A 108 -10.32 -2.39 -15.07
C THR A 108 -10.26 -1.81 -13.67
N LEU A 109 -9.07 -1.39 -13.23
CA LEU A 109 -8.89 -0.52 -12.07
C LEU A 109 -8.99 0.92 -12.54
N VAL A 110 -10.10 1.58 -12.21
CA VAL A 110 -10.42 2.95 -12.65
C VAL A 110 -9.36 3.98 -12.26
N ARG A 111 -9.32 5.10 -12.98
CA ARG A 111 -8.39 6.21 -12.71
C ARG A 111 -8.47 6.70 -11.27
N HIS A 112 -7.32 6.68 -10.59
CA HIS A 112 -7.16 7.16 -9.22
C HIS A 112 -5.75 7.70 -8.99
N ARG A 113 -5.51 8.25 -7.80
CA ARG A 113 -4.19 8.65 -7.30
C ARG A 113 -4.18 8.56 -5.78
N ASP A 114 -3.03 8.27 -5.21
CA ASP A 114 -2.89 8.18 -3.77
C ASP A 114 -2.76 9.59 -3.16
N PRO A 115 -3.32 9.83 -1.97
CA PRO A 115 -3.41 11.17 -1.39
C PRO A 115 -2.09 11.65 -0.75
N PHE A 116 -1.08 10.79 -0.63
CA PHE A 116 0.16 11.09 0.10
C PHE A 116 1.40 10.53 -0.60
N ALA A 117 2.35 11.41 -0.95
CA ALA A 117 3.64 11.07 -1.57
C ALA A 117 4.67 10.53 -0.56
N GLY A 118 4.28 9.55 0.26
CA GLY A 118 5.14 8.95 1.28
C GLY A 118 5.89 7.70 0.83
N SER A 119 5.37 7.06 -0.21
CA SER A 119 5.92 5.87 -0.82
C SER A 119 6.16 6.09 -2.31
N ILE A 120 6.76 5.07 -2.91
CA ILE A 120 6.83 4.78 -4.34
C ILE A 120 6.30 3.36 -4.51
N ARG A 121 5.45 3.16 -5.52
CA ARG A 121 4.86 1.86 -5.80
C ARG A 121 5.77 1.02 -6.67
N TYR A 122 6.03 -0.19 -6.20
CA TYR A 122 6.81 -1.21 -6.90
C TYR A 122 5.91 -2.36 -7.33
N HIS A 123 5.97 -2.73 -8.60
CA HIS A 123 5.34 -3.94 -9.12
C HIS A 123 6.39 -4.83 -9.77
N LEU A 124 6.36 -6.13 -9.47
CA LEU A 124 7.11 -7.18 -10.16
C LEU A 124 6.13 -8.18 -10.77
N GLY A 125 6.26 -8.45 -12.06
CA GLY A 125 5.48 -9.46 -12.77
C GLY A 125 5.84 -10.86 -12.30
N LEU A 126 4.85 -11.65 -11.88
CA LEU A 126 5.07 -13.03 -11.41
C LEU A 126 4.49 -14.05 -12.39
N SER A 127 3.20 -13.94 -12.69
CA SER A 127 2.49 -14.74 -13.67
C SER A 127 1.48 -13.84 -14.33
N THR A 128 1.84 -13.35 -15.50
CA THR A 128 1.13 -12.29 -16.21
C THR A 128 0.76 -12.75 -17.61
N PRO A 129 -0.18 -12.06 -18.28
CA PRO A 129 -0.50 -12.38 -19.67
C PRO A 129 0.67 -12.17 -20.65
N ASN A 130 1.75 -11.50 -20.23
CA ASN A 130 2.89 -11.13 -21.09
C ASN A 130 2.47 -10.40 -22.39
N SER A 131 1.39 -9.61 -22.30
CA SER A 131 0.74 -8.90 -23.43
C SER A 131 0.66 -7.40 -23.15
N ASP A 132 0.64 -6.59 -24.20
CA ASP A 132 0.41 -5.14 -24.09
C ASP A 132 -1.04 -4.77 -23.81
N GLU A 133 -1.97 -5.73 -23.94
CA GLU A 133 -3.37 -5.57 -23.54
C GLU A 133 -3.56 -5.63 -22.01
N CYS A 134 -2.50 -5.95 -21.25
CA CYS A 134 -2.48 -5.94 -19.79
C CYS A 134 -1.49 -4.87 -19.30
N PHE A 135 -1.99 -3.66 -19.02
CA PHE A 135 -1.16 -2.49 -18.77
C PHE A 135 -1.60 -1.66 -17.57
N ILE A 136 -0.67 -0.85 -17.05
CA ILE A 136 -0.94 0.31 -16.21
C ILE A 136 -0.53 1.56 -16.98
N ARG A 137 -1.38 2.58 -16.96
CA ARG A 137 -1.07 3.90 -17.48
C ARG A 137 -0.89 4.87 -16.32
N VAL A 138 0.27 5.51 -16.22
CA VAL A 138 0.59 6.52 -15.20
C VAL A 138 0.86 7.84 -15.91
N ASP A 139 -0.01 8.83 -15.69
CA ASP A 139 0.07 10.16 -16.31
C ASP A 139 0.21 10.19 -17.85
N GLY A 140 -0.33 9.18 -18.53
CA GLY A 140 -0.29 9.07 -20.00
C GLY A 140 0.80 8.15 -20.54
N GLU A 141 1.72 7.70 -19.70
CA GLU A 141 2.76 6.73 -20.07
C GLU A 141 2.29 5.31 -19.72
N ASP A 142 2.49 4.35 -20.62
CA ASP A 142 2.05 2.96 -20.46
C ASP A 142 3.19 2.04 -20.03
N TYR A 143 2.86 1.08 -19.16
CA TYR A 143 3.72 -0.06 -18.83
C TYR A 143 2.88 -1.34 -18.85
N SER A 144 3.39 -2.35 -19.56
CA SER A 144 2.78 -3.67 -19.64
C SER A 144 3.61 -4.67 -18.86
N TRP A 145 3.01 -5.44 -17.94
CA TRP A 145 3.79 -6.38 -17.13
C TRP A 145 4.31 -7.55 -17.96
N ARG A 146 5.54 -7.97 -17.66
CA ARG A 146 6.16 -9.21 -18.10
C ARG A 146 6.64 -9.97 -16.89
N ASP A 147 6.69 -11.29 -17.00
CA ASP A 147 7.16 -12.14 -15.91
C ASP A 147 8.65 -11.88 -15.63
N GLY A 148 8.99 -11.65 -14.37
CA GLY A 148 10.35 -11.29 -13.94
C GLY A 148 10.76 -9.84 -14.20
N GLU A 149 9.92 -9.04 -14.88
CA GLU A 149 10.16 -7.62 -15.07
C GLU A 149 9.42 -6.77 -14.03
N ASP A 150 10.04 -5.67 -13.65
CA ASP A 150 9.58 -4.80 -12.59
C ASP A 150 9.51 -3.33 -13.00
N VAL A 151 8.69 -2.58 -12.25
CA VAL A 151 8.47 -1.17 -12.48
C VAL A 151 8.26 -0.43 -11.17
N PHE A 152 8.84 0.77 -11.10
CA PHE A 152 8.57 1.75 -10.06
C PHE A 152 7.78 2.90 -10.65
N PHE A 153 6.73 3.33 -9.97
CA PHE A 153 5.97 4.51 -10.33
C PHE A 153 5.51 5.27 -9.11
N ASP A 154 5.32 6.57 -9.30
CA ASP A 154 4.80 7.45 -8.27
C ASP A 154 3.27 7.39 -8.26
N GLU A 155 2.71 6.72 -7.25
CA GLU A 155 1.27 6.46 -7.09
C GLU A 155 0.41 7.74 -6.93
N THR A 156 1.04 8.89 -6.73
CA THR A 156 0.34 10.17 -6.62
C THR A 156 -0.02 10.80 -7.97
N PHE A 157 0.60 10.32 -9.05
CA PHE A 157 0.14 10.63 -10.41
C PHE A 157 -1.15 9.87 -10.71
N ILE A 158 -1.95 10.41 -11.62
CA ILE A 158 -3.20 9.76 -12.02
C ILE A 158 -2.85 8.47 -12.76
N HIS A 159 -3.35 7.35 -12.25
CA HIS A 159 -3.08 6.04 -12.83
C HIS A 159 -4.32 5.15 -12.89
N HIS A 160 -4.34 4.24 -13.86
CA HIS A 160 -5.33 3.17 -14.01
C HIS A 160 -4.66 1.93 -14.60
N ALA A 161 -5.25 0.77 -14.36
CA ALA A 161 -4.78 -0.49 -14.92
C ALA A 161 -5.92 -1.26 -15.57
N GLU A 162 -5.61 -1.97 -16.65
CA GLU A 162 -6.55 -2.79 -17.40
C GLU A 162 -5.92 -4.15 -17.67
N ASN A 163 -6.73 -5.19 -17.58
CA ASN A 163 -6.39 -6.51 -18.09
C ASN A 163 -7.41 -6.88 -19.17
N ASN A 164 -7.13 -6.52 -20.41
CA ASN A 164 -8.01 -6.79 -21.54
C ASN A 164 -7.76 -8.18 -22.18
N THR A 165 -6.99 -9.03 -21.50
CA THR A 165 -6.69 -10.40 -21.94
C THR A 165 -7.65 -11.42 -21.31
N ASP A 166 -7.47 -12.69 -21.68
CA ASP A 166 -8.17 -13.86 -21.13
C ASP A 166 -7.41 -14.59 -20.01
N VAL A 167 -6.26 -14.04 -19.56
CA VAL A 167 -5.41 -14.62 -18.52
C VAL A 167 -5.37 -13.74 -17.27
N ASP A 168 -5.36 -14.34 -16.07
CA ASP A 168 -5.17 -13.63 -14.81
C ASP A 168 -3.79 -12.93 -14.76
N ARG A 169 -3.73 -11.72 -14.22
CA ARG A 169 -2.46 -11.02 -13.96
C ARG A 169 -2.13 -11.04 -12.47
N LEU A 170 -1.16 -11.86 -12.09
CA LEU A 170 -0.59 -11.97 -10.75
C LEU A 170 0.74 -11.23 -10.66
N ILE A 171 0.83 -10.28 -9.72
CA ILE A 171 2.04 -9.48 -9.48
C ILE A 171 2.40 -9.43 -7.99
N PHE A 172 3.67 -9.21 -7.71
CA PHE A 172 4.15 -8.77 -6.40
C PHE A 172 4.07 -7.25 -6.33
N PHE A 173 3.35 -6.75 -5.34
CA PHE A 173 3.10 -5.33 -5.12
C PHE A 173 3.78 -4.91 -3.82
N CYS A 174 4.53 -3.82 -3.86
CA CYS A 174 5.09 -3.21 -2.66
C CYS A 174 4.90 -1.69 -2.62
N ASP A 175 4.68 -1.17 -1.41
CA ASP A 175 4.88 0.24 -1.11
C ASP A 175 6.30 0.40 -0.53
N VAL A 176 7.19 0.99 -1.31
CA VAL A 176 8.57 1.30 -0.93
C VAL A 176 8.60 2.69 -0.32
N GLU A 177 9.23 2.87 0.85
CA GLU A 177 9.38 4.20 1.45
C GLU A 177 10.08 5.15 0.48
N ARG A 178 9.46 6.31 0.23
CA ARG A 178 10.04 7.31 -0.65
C ARG A 178 11.40 7.76 -0.11
N PRO A 179 12.49 7.66 -0.88
CA PRO A 179 13.80 8.17 -0.48
C PRO A 179 13.73 9.68 -0.24
N MET A 180 14.21 10.09 0.93
CA MET A 180 14.21 11.50 1.37
C MET A 180 15.64 12.00 1.58
N ASN A 181 15.94 13.18 1.04
CA ASN A 181 17.25 13.84 1.14
C ASN A 181 17.40 14.66 2.44
N ASN A 182 16.31 14.88 3.17
CA ASN A 182 16.29 15.60 4.45
C ASN A 182 15.86 14.69 5.61
N PRO A 183 16.61 14.65 6.73
CA PRO A 183 16.32 13.75 7.85
C PRO A 183 15.03 14.08 8.60
N ILE A 184 14.64 15.36 8.70
CA ILE A 184 13.39 15.78 9.34
C ILE A 184 12.21 15.34 8.47
N ALA A 185 12.31 15.54 7.15
CA ALA A 185 11.28 15.10 6.22
C ALA A 185 11.14 13.57 6.20
N ARG A 186 12.25 12.83 6.29
CA ARG A 186 12.26 11.37 6.45
C ARG A 186 11.55 10.93 7.73
N TRP A 187 11.90 11.54 8.86
CA TRP A 187 11.27 11.24 10.14
C TRP A 187 9.75 11.51 10.10
N PHE A 188 9.34 12.64 9.51
CA PHE A 188 7.92 12.96 9.33
C PHE A 188 7.21 11.93 8.45
N ASN A 189 7.84 11.48 7.35
CA ASN A 189 7.29 10.45 6.48
C ASN A 189 7.04 9.14 7.22
N GLN A 190 8.05 8.68 7.97
CA GLN A 190 7.99 7.45 8.76
C GLN A 190 6.93 7.53 9.85
N LEU A 191 6.83 8.68 10.54
CA LEU A 191 5.80 8.94 11.54
C LEU A 191 4.42 8.89 10.90
N PHE A 192 4.21 9.63 9.81
CA PHE A 192 2.91 9.70 9.14
C PHE A 192 2.45 8.32 8.65
N GLY A 193 3.33 7.57 7.97
CA GLY A 193 3.03 6.21 7.52
C GLY A 193 2.67 5.28 8.67
N ARG A 194 3.42 5.35 9.79
CA ARG A 194 3.18 4.53 10.98
C ARG A 194 1.84 4.81 11.67
N PHE A 195 1.32 6.03 11.60
CA PHE A 195 0.07 6.40 12.30
C PHE A 195 -1.16 6.38 11.41
N PHE A 196 -1.04 6.80 10.14
CA PHE A 196 -2.20 7.02 9.28
C PHE A 196 -2.39 5.92 8.23
N VAL A 197 -1.31 5.40 7.65
CA VAL A 197 -1.42 4.36 6.59
C VAL A 197 -1.50 2.96 7.18
N SER A 198 -0.80 2.71 8.29
CA SER A 198 -0.89 1.43 9.04
C SER A 198 -2.31 1.09 9.51
N ALA A 199 -3.18 2.09 9.69
CA ALA A 199 -4.56 1.93 10.13
C ALA A 199 -5.50 1.44 9.01
N ALA A 200 -5.05 1.42 7.75
CA ALA A 200 -5.85 1.00 6.60
C ALA A 200 -5.71 -0.50 6.26
N ALA A 201 -4.82 -1.23 6.94
CA ALA A 201 -4.61 -2.66 6.69
C ALA A 201 -5.82 -3.51 7.06
N THR A 202 -6.03 -4.58 6.30
CA THR A 202 -6.98 -5.64 6.64
C THR A 202 -6.32 -7.01 6.71
N LYS A 203 -7.07 -8.00 7.19
CA LYS A 203 -6.62 -9.38 7.39
C LYS A 203 -6.70 -10.18 6.08
N ASN A 204 -5.92 -11.26 5.95
CA ASN A 204 -6.16 -12.29 4.93
C ASN A 204 -7.06 -13.40 5.47
N THR A 205 -6.80 -13.83 6.71
CA THR A 205 -7.54 -14.85 7.44
C THR A 205 -8.05 -14.33 8.78
N ASP A 206 -9.03 -15.00 9.38
CA ASP A 206 -9.53 -14.62 10.71
C ASP A 206 -8.45 -14.76 11.81
N SER A 207 -7.46 -15.64 11.59
CA SER A 207 -6.30 -15.84 12.49
C SER A 207 -5.28 -14.71 12.43
N ASP A 208 -5.24 -13.91 11.36
CA ASP A 208 -4.37 -12.74 11.29
C ASP A 208 -4.88 -11.70 12.29
N GLN A 209 -4.12 -11.41 13.36
CA GLN A 209 -4.46 -10.31 14.26
C GLN A 209 -3.73 -9.04 13.82
N VAL A 210 -4.44 -8.09 13.20
CA VAL A 210 -3.90 -6.74 12.94
C VAL A 210 -3.73 -6.05 14.30
N GLY A 211 -2.51 -6.13 14.85
CA GLY A 211 -2.21 -5.77 16.22
C GLY A 211 -2.47 -4.29 16.57
N ILE A 212 -2.95 -4.07 17.81
CA ILE A 212 -3.01 -2.86 18.67
C ILE A 212 -3.60 -1.55 18.09
N LEU A 213 -3.44 -1.26 16.80
CA LEU A 213 -3.97 -0.07 16.13
C LEU A 213 -5.50 -0.04 16.11
N ASN A 214 -6.16 -1.21 16.07
CA ASN A 214 -7.63 -1.28 16.12
C ASN A 214 -8.19 -0.73 17.45
N ARG A 215 -7.44 -0.89 18.56
CA ARG A 215 -7.87 -0.38 19.88
C ARG A 215 -7.79 1.15 19.93
N ALA A 216 -6.68 1.73 19.45
CA ALA A 216 -6.52 3.18 19.36
C ALA A 216 -7.48 3.80 18.34
N PHE A 217 -7.70 3.14 17.19
CA PHE A 217 -8.64 3.59 16.18
C PHE A 217 -10.08 3.62 16.68
N HIS A 218 -10.51 2.60 17.45
CA HIS A 218 -11.81 2.65 18.12
C HIS A 218 -11.92 3.91 18.99
N TYR A 219 -10.92 4.23 19.82
CA TYR A 219 -10.97 5.45 20.64
C TYR A 219 -10.96 6.74 19.81
N VAL A 220 -10.12 6.85 18.78
CA VAL A 220 -10.07 8.02 17.88
C VAL A 220 -11.40 8.19 17.14
N TYR A 221 -12.01 7.09 16.69
CA TYR A 221 -13.31 7.10 16.04
C TYR A 221 -14.42 7.55 16.99
N GLN A 222 -14.41 7.08 18.25
CA GLN A 222 -15.35 7.57 19.28
C GLN A 222 -15.16 9.07 19.54
N VAL A 223 -13.92 9.56 19.63
CA VAL A 223 -13.63 11.01 19.74
C VAL A 223 -14.15 11.77 18.53
N ARG A 224 -14.01 11.23 17.32
CA ARG A 224 -14.56 11.83 16.09
C ARG A 224 -16.09 11.89 16.13
N LEU A 225 -16.77 10.86 16.64
CA LEU A 225 -18.23 10.85 16.80
C LEU A 225 -18.68 11.90 17.82
N VAL A 226 -18.00 12.02 18.95
CA VAL A 226 -18.25 13.08 19.95
C VAL A 226 -18.04 14.46 19.32
N GLY A 227 -16.94 14.65 18.58
CA GLY A 227 -16.66 15.89 17.86
C GLY A 227 -17.74 16.24 16.82
N LYS A 228 -18.27 15.25 16.09
CA LYS A 228 -19.40 15.43 15.16
C LYS A 228 -20.69 15.83 15.89
N ARG A 229 -21.01 15.17 17.02
CA ARG A 229 -22.18 15.52 17.85
C ARG A 229 -22.06 16.94 18.40
N LEU A 230 -20.89 17.28 18.95
CA LEU A 230 -20.60 18.62 19.46
C LEU A 230 -20.70 19.67 18.37
N LYS A 231 -20.11 19.42 17.19
CA LYS A 231 -20.18 20.36 16.06
C LYS A 231 -21.62 20.55 15.55
N LYS A 232 -22.46 19.50 15.61
CA LYS A 232 -23.89 19.58 15.28
C LYS A 232 -24.67 20.37 16.32
N TYR A 233 -24.33 20.22 17.60
CA TYR A 233 -24.95 20.93 18.71
C TYR A 233 -24.55 22.41 18.76
N ASN A 234 -23.25 22.71 18.70
CA ASN A 234 -22.72 24.06 18.73
C ASN A 234 -21.37 24.14 18.00
N LYS A 235 -21.36 24.79 16.83
CA LYS A 235 -20.15 24.95 16.01
C LYS A 235 -19.08 25.77 16.70
N ASN A 236 -19.45 26.84 17.41
CA ASN A 236 -18.48 27.73 18.05
C ASN A 236 -17.74 27.02 19.17
N LEU A 237 -18.46 26.30 20.03
CA LEU A 237 -17.87 25.49 21.10
C LEU A 237 -16.91 24.42 20.55
N TYR A 238 -17.28 23.75 19.46
CA TYR A 238 -16.40 22.79 18.78
C TYR A 238 -15.08 23.42 18.34
N TYR A 239 -15.12 24.59 17.70
CA TYR A 239 -13.90 25.25 17.22
C TYR A 239 -13.05 25.79 18.38
N THR A 240 -13.66 26.36 19.42
CA THR A 240 -12.94 26.80 20.63
C THR A 240 -12.16 25.65 21.27
N ILE A 241 -12.81 24.51 21.52
CA ILE A 241 -12.15 23.32 22.09
C ILE A 241 -11.04 22.82 21.16
N LYS A 242 -11.29 22.78 19.85
CA LYS A 242 -10.31 22.34 18.86
C LYS A 242 -9.03 23.21 18.88
N TYR A 243 -9.17 24.53 18.93
CA TYR A 243 -8.02 25.44 18.94
C TYR A 243 -7.27 25.42 20.27
N ILE A 244 -7.97 25.28 21.42
CA ILE A 244 -7.34 25.08 22.72
C ILE A 244 -6.50 23.79 22.72
N LEU A 245 -7.03 22.68 22.20
CA LEU A 245 -6.27 21.43 22.10
C LEU A 245 -5.00 21.59 21.24
N PHE A 246 -5.08 22.31 20.13
CA PHE A 246 -3.88 22.59 19.32
C PHE A 246 -2.89 23.48 20.06
N ALA A 247 -3.33 24.51 20.77
CA ALA A 247 -2.45 25.36 21.57
C ALA A 247 -1.73 24.57 22.68
N ILE A 248 -2.45 23.65 23.35
CA ILE A 248 -1.86 22.75 24.37
C ILE A 248 -0.83 21.82 23.74
N ILE A 249 -1.13 21.21 22.59
CA ILE A 249 -0.18 20.33 21.89
C ILE A 249 1.08 21.09 21.47
N ILE A 250 0.92 22.30 20.92
CA ILE A 250 2.06 23.16 20.56
C ILE A 250 2.86 23.48 21.82
N TYR A 251 2.21 23.88 22.91
CA TYR A 251 2.89 24.17 24.17
C TYR A 251 3.73 22.99 24.66
N LEU A 252 3.14 21.79 24.75
CA LEU A 252 3.82 20.57 25.20
C LEU A 252 4.97 20.10 24.29
N ILE A 253 5.00 20.52 23.02
CA ILE A 253 6.05 20.16 22.07
C ILE A 253 7.24 21.13 22.18
N PHE A 254 6.97 22.40 22.48
CA PHE A 254 7.97 23.47 22.37
C PHE A 254 8.40 24.05 23.73
N PHE A 255 7.72 23.73 24.82
CA PHE A 255 7.98 24.20 26.19
C PHE A 255 7.84 23.05 27.19
#